data_AF-C4ZF31-F1
#
_entry.id   AF-C4ZF31-F1
#
_cell.length_a   1.000
_cell.length_b   1.000
_cell.length_c   1.000
_cell.angle_alpha   90.00
_cell.angle_beta   90.00
_cell.angle_gamma   90.00
#
_symmetry.space_group_name_H-M   'P 1'
#
loop_
_entity.id
_entity.type
_entity.pdbx_description
1 polymer ?
#
loop_
_entity_poly.entity_id
_entity_poly.type
_entity_poly.pdbx_seq_one_letter_code
_entity_poly.pdbx_strand_id
1 'polypeptide(L)'
;MLLRYIIIISEEFKMSKTRSIRWDKLDNTANLFPSIAGESMTNVYRISVTLTDEIDSEKLQEALDIVLPKFGLFNVRLRMGVFWNYFEENGKKAPKVHEENTFPCRFIRPNKNHSYLFRVLTIRTE
;
A
#
# COMPACT_ATOMS: atom_id res chain seq x y z
N MET A 1 8.34 -18.38 5.98
CA MET A 1 8.65 -17.21 5.13
C MET A 1 7.84 -15.97 5.56
N LEU A 2 6.50 -16.07 5.66
CA LEU A 2 5.62 -15.00 6.18
C LEU A 2 5.96 -14.52 7.60
N LEU A 3 6.20 -15.44 8.54
CA LEU A 3 6.60 -15.10 9.92
C LEU A 3 7.91 -14.30 10.00
N ARG A 4 8.85 -14.57 9.10
CA ARG A 4 10.14 -13.86 9.04
C ARG A 4 9.97 -12.44 8.51
N TYR A 5 9.01 -12.25 7.59
CA TYR A 5 8.66 -10.93 7.05
C TYR A 5 7.95 -10.07 8.09
N ILE A 6 7.03 -10.65 8.87
CA ILE A 6 6.32 -9.95 9.96
C ILE A 6 7.30 -9.52 11.07
N ILE A 7 8.25 -10.38 11.44
CA ILE A 7 9.29 -10.05 12.43
C ILE A 7 10.20 -8.93 11.91
N ILE A 8 10.62 -8.96 10.64
CA ILE A 8 11.40 -7.88 10.02
C ILE A 8 10.62 -6.55 10.02
N ILE A 9 9.32 -6.57 9.73
CA ILE A 9 8.45 -5.38 9.77
C ILE A 9 8.39 -4.78 11.20
N SER A 10 8.45 -5.61 12.24
CA SER A 10 8.41 -5.14 13.64
C SER A 10 9.72 -4.51 14.13
N GLU A 11 10.87 -4.97 13.62
CA GLU A 11 12.18 -4.46 14.06
C GLU A 11 12.64 -3.18 13.32
N GLU A 12 12.09 -2.87 12.15
CA GLU A 12 12.56 -1.76 11.30
C GLU A 12 11.75 -0.44 11.38
N PHE A 13 10.83 -0.27 12.32
CA PHE A 13 10.10 1.00 12.46
C PHE A 13 10.93 2.13 13.12
N LYS A 14 12.13 2.40 12.61
CA LYS A 14 12.87 3.63 12.85
C LYS A 14 12.48 4.64 11.77
N MET A 15 11.70 5.65 12.15
CA MET A 15 11.44 6.82 11.29
C MET A 15 12.76 7.54 10.98
N SER A 16 13.40 7.22 9.85
CA SER A 16 14.63 7.89 9.42
C SER A 16 14.28 9.28 8.87
N LYS A 17 14.93 10.31 9.41
CA LYS A 17 14.59 11.73 9.21
C LYS A 17 15.26 12.38 7.98
N THR A 18 15.71 11.61 6.99
CA THR A 18 16.50 12.15 5.87
C THR A 18 15.80 11.92 4.53
N ARG A 19 15.36 13.02 3.92
CA ARG A 19 14.84 13.07 2.55
C ARG A 19 15.99 12.86 1.55
N SER A 20 16.27 11.62 1.21
CA SER A 20 16.96 11.26 -0.03
C SER A 20 16.04 10.33 -0.79
N ILE A 21 15.82 10.58 -2.09
CA ILE A 21 14.98 9.73 -2.95
C ILE A 21 15.54 8.30 -2.85
N ARG A 22 14.83 7.44 -2.12
CA ARG A 22 15.28 6.11 -1.72
C ARG A 22 14.96 5.16 -2.87
N TRP A 23 15.82 5.13 -3.87
CA TRP A 23 15.76 4.14 -4.94
C TRP A 23 16.31 2.82 -4.41
N ASP A 24 15.44 2.00 -3.84
CA ASP A 24 15.82 0.65 -3.42
C ASP A 24 15.76 -0.29 -4.64
N LYS A 25 16.85 -1.01 -4.89
CA LYS A 25 16.91 -2.03 -5.95
C LYS A 25 15.93 -3.15 -5.59
N LEU A 26 14.95 -3.39 -6.47
CA LEU A 26 14.01 -4.50 -6.32
C LEU A 26 14.76 -5.83 -6.35
N ASP A 27 14.43 -6.70 -5.40
CA ASP A 27 14.86 -8.09 -5.45
C ASP A 27 14.11 -8.84 -6.57
N ASN A 28 14.53 -10.07 -6.89
CA ASN A 28 13.89 -10.86 -7.95
C ASN A 28 12.39 -11.06 -7.71
N THR A 29 12.01 -11.15 -6.44
CA THR A 29 10.63 -11.27 -5.96
C THR A 29 9.77 -10.08 -6.40
N ALA A 30 10.26 -8.85 -6.17
CA ALA A 30 9.56 -7.63 -6.52
C ALA A 30 9.53 -7.34 -8.03
N ASN A 31 10.33 -8.04 -8.85
CA ASN A 31 10.18 -8.04 -10.31
C ASN A 31 9.18 -9.09 -10.81
N LEU A 32 9.17 -10.27 -10.19
CA LEU A 32 8.33 -11.39 -10.61
C LEU A 32 6.86 -11.15 -10.25
N PHE A 33 6.56 -10.81 -9.00
CA PHE A 33 5.18 -10.73 -8.52
C PHE A 33 4.31 -9.72 -9.25
N PRO A 34 4.78 -8.49 -9.53
CA PRO A 34 3.97 -7.54 -10.31
C PRO A 34 3.72 -7.99 -11.75
N SER A 35 4.66 -8.76 -12.33
CA SER A 35 4.56 -9.24 -13.70
C SER A 35 3.55 -10.39 -13.86
N ILE A 36 3.30 -11.14 -12.79
CA ILE A 36 2.31 -12.23 -12.75
C ILE A 36 1.00 -11.84 -12.06
N ALA A 37 0.95 -10.66 -11.40
CA ALA A 37 -0.24 -10.19 -10.71
C ALA A 37 -1.31 -9.75 -11.72
N GLY A 38 -2.52 -10.24 -11.54
CA GLY A 38 -3.66 -9.95 -12.39
C GLY A 38 -4.98 -10.26 -11.70
N GLU A 39 -6.08 -10.24 -12.45
CA GLU A 39 -7.41 -10.49 -11.88
C GLU A 39 -7.60 -11.95 -11.44
N SER A 40 -6.88 -12.89 -12.07
CA SER A 40 -6.86 -14.31 -11.71
C SER A 40 -5.95 -14.63 -10.51
N MET A 41 -4.89 -13.84 -10.30
CA MET A 41 -3.92 -14.02 -9.21
C MET A 41 -3.54 -12.65 -8.66
N THR A 42 -4.26 -12.22 -7.61
CA THR A 42 -4.21 -10.81 -7.18
C THR A 42 -3.01 -10.50 -6.30
N ASN A 43 -2.50 -11.49 -5.55
CA ASN A 43 -1.43 -11.32 -4.55
C ASN A 43 -1.72 -10.19 -3.53
N VAL A 44 -3.00 -9.84 -3.35
CA VAL A 44 -3.44 -8.82 -2.40
C VAL A 44 -3.70 -9.50 -1.06
N TYR A 45 -3.04 -9.02 -0.02
CA TYR A 45 -3.35 -9.37 1.36
C TYR A 45 -4.16 -8.26 2.02
N ARG A 46 -4.95 -8.61 3.04
CA ARG A 46 -5.76 -7.66 3.81
C ARG A 46 -5.28 -7.66 5.26
N ILE A 47 -5.08 -6.45 5.79
CA ILE A 47 -4.96 -6.20 7.22
C ILE A 47 -6.25 -5.50 7.64
N SER A 48 -6.93 -6.02 8.65
CA SER A 48 -8.16 -5.45 9.19
C SER A 48 -7.96 -5.10 10.66
N VAL A 49 -8.50 -3.95 11.06
CA VAL A 49 -8.54 -3.50 12.45
C VAL A 49 -10.00 -3.22 12.79
N THR A 50 -10.46 -3.75 13.91
CA THR A 50 -11.80 -3.47 14.43
C THR A 50 -11.69 -2.37 15.48
N LEU A 51 -12.48 -1.32 15.31
CA LEU A 51 -12.60 -0.21 16.25
C LEU A 51 -13.85 -0.41 17.11
N THR A 52 -13.81 0.10 18.35
CA THR A 52 -14.97 0.07 19.27
C THR A 52 -15.99 1.14 18.93
N ASP A 53 -15.52 2.29 18.44
CA ASP A 53 -16.33 3.45 18.10
C ASP A 53 -16.66 3.48 16.60
N GLU A 54 -17.71 4.20 16.25
CA GLU A 54 -18.13 4.37 14.85
C GLU A 54 -17.03 5.06 14.03
N ILE A 55 -16.81 4.54 12.82
CA ILE A 55 -15.75 5.03 11.93
C ILE A 55 -16.26 6.23 11.13
N ASP A 56 -15.65 7.39 11.39
CA ASP A 56 -15.80 8.57 10.56
C ASP A 56 -14.84 8.50 9.36
N SER A 57 -15.42 8.37 8.16
CA SER A 57 -14.65 8.23 6.92
C SER A 57 -13.84 9.48 6.56
N GLU A 58 -14.29 10.67 6.95
CA GLU A 58 -13.58 11.92 6.66
C GLU A 58 -12.35 12.05 7.55
N LYS A 59 -12.47 11.73 8.84
CA LYS A 59 -11.33 11.70 9.76
C LYS A 59 -10.31 10.64 9.37
N LEU A 60 -10.77 9.48 8.88
CA LEU A 60 -9.86 8.45 8.39
C LEU A 60 -9.08 8.91 7.15
N GLN A 61 -9.74 9.64 6.24
CA GLN A 61 -9.07 10.25 5.09
C GLN A 61 -8.04 11.29 5.53
N GLU A 62 -8.38 12.15 6.48
CA GLU A 62 -7.46 13.16 7.01
C GLU A 62 -6.23 12.51 7.66
N ALA A 63 -6.45 11.47 8.47
CA ALA A 63 -5.35 10.71 9.08
C ALA A 63 -4.44 10.06 8.01
N LEU A 64 -5.04 9.51 6.95
CA LEU A 64 -4.29 8.94 5.83
C LEU A 64 -3.45 10.01 5.11
N ASP A 65 -4.02 11.17 4.83
CA ASP A 65 -3.34 12.29 4.15
C ASP A 65 -2.14 12.81 4.98
N ILE A 66 -2.24 12.80 6.31
CA ILE A 66 -1.18 13.23 7.23
C ILE A 66 -0.05 12.19 7.34
N VAL A 67 -0.40 10.89 7.36
CA VAL A 67 0.54 9.81 7.63
C VAL A 67 1.26 9.36 6.35
N LEU A 68 0.57 9.33 5.21
CA LEU A 68 1.11 8.77 3.97
C LEU A 68 2.45 9.41 3.54
N PRO A 69 2.62 10.75 3.54
CA PRO A 69 3.91 11.36 3.17
C PRO A 69 5.06 11.01 4.11
N LYS A 70 4.76 10.58 5.35
CA LYS A 70 5.76 10.17 6.35
C LYS A 70 6.13 8.69 6.20
N PHE A 71 5.35 7.92 5.43
CA PHE A 71 5.47 6.47 5.33
C PHE A 71 6.04 6.06 3.97
N GLY A 72 7.37 6.14 3.85
CA GLY A 72 8.08 5.93 2.57
C GLY A 72 7.80 4.59 1.89
N LEU A 73 7.50 3.52 2.63
CA LEU A 73 7.16 2.21 2.05
C LEU A 73 5.79 2.17 1.35
N PHE A 74 4.84 3.00 1.79
CA PHE A 74 3.51 3.09 1.18
C PHE A 74 3.41 4.25 0.19
N ASN A 75 4.24 5.28 0.36
CA ASN A 75 4.25 6.46 -0.51
C ASN A 75 4.99 6.23 -1.84
N VAL A 76 4.73 5.11 -2.51
CA VAL A 76 5.41 4.71 -3.75
C VAL A 76 4.43 4.28 -4.83
N ARG A 77 4.90 4.35 -6.07
CA ARG A 77 4.28 3.77 -7.26
C ARG A 77 5.25 2.82 -7.93
N LEU A 78 4.72 1.78 -8.55
CA LEU A 78 5.51 0.89 -9.40
C LEU A 78 5.67 1.49 -10.80
N ARG A 79 6.89 1.49 -11.33
CA ARG A 79 7.20 1.93 -12.69
C ARG A 79 7.96 0.83 -13.42
N MET A 80 7.63 0.68 -14.71
CA MET A 80 8.34 -0.24 -15.61
C MET A 80 9.52 0.51 -16.23
N GLY A 81 10.74 0.02 -15.99
CA GLY A 81 11.94 0.43 -16.72
C GLY A 81 12.16 -0.40 -17.98
N VAL A 82 13.29 -0.18 -18.65
CA VAL A 82 13.65 -0.92 -19.90
C VAL A 82 13.89 -2.41 -19.64
N PHE A 83 14.32 -2.77 -18.43
CA PHE A 83 14.62 -4.16 -18.06
C PHE A 83 14.03 -4.62 -16.73
N TRP A 84 13.74 -3.69 -15.80
CA TRP A 84 13.28 -4.01 -14.44
C TRP A 84 12.20 -3.04 -13.99
N ASN A 85 11.31 -3.52 -13.13
CA ASN A 85 10.43 -2.63 -12.38
C ASN A 85 11.22 -1.91 -11.30
N TYR A 86 10.72 -0.77 -10.86
CA TYR A 86 11.28 -0.05 -9.72
C TYR A 86 10.18 0.71 -8.96
N PHE A 87 10.41 0.97 -7.67
CA PHE A 87 9.58 1.87 -6.89
C PHE A 87 10.08 3.30 -7.02
N GLU A 88 9.14 4.22 -7.19
CA GLU A 88 9.37 5.66 -7.20
C GLU A 88 8.42 6.31 -6.21
N GLU A 89 8.84 7.37 -5.52
CA GLU A 89 7.95 8.14 -4.65
C GLU A 89 6.70 8.62 -5.42
N ASN A 90 5.52 8.43 -4.82
CA ASN A 90 4.28 8.85 -5.43
C ASN A 90 3.89 10.26 -4.98
N GLY A 91 4.14 11.27 -5.81
CA GLY A 91 3.73 12.66 -5.52
C GLY A 91 2.23 12.95 -5.67
N LYS A 92 1.39 11.93 -5.90
CA LYS A 92 -0.08 12.10 -6.04
C LYS A 92 -0.75 12.13 -4.67
N LYS A 93 -1.92 12.79 -4.58
CA LYS A 93 -2.77 12.75 -3.38
C LYS A 93 -3.08 11.31 -2.96
N ALA A 94 -3.21 11.08 -1.66
CA ALA A 94 -3.53 9.77 -1.11
C ALA A 94 -4.72 9.10 -1.81
N PRO A 95 -4.80 7.77 -1.81
CA PRO A 95 -5.99 7.09 -2.33
C PRO A 95 -7.20 7.45 -1.48
N LYS A 96 -8.37 7.51 -2.10
CA LYS A 96 -9.62 7.84 -1.41
C LYS A 96 -10.08 6.65 -0.57
N VAL A 97 -10.48 6.92 0.66
CA VAL A 97 -11.12 5.94 1.55
C VAL A 97 -12.53 5.65 1.03
N HIS A 98 -12.88 4.37 0.96
CA HIS A 98 -14.17 3.90 0.48
C HIS A 98 -14.77 2.85 1.41
N GLU A 99 -16.09 2.76 1.45
CA GLU A 99 -16.76 1.65 2.12
C GLU A 99 -16.50 0.33 1.36
N GLU A 100 -16.26 -0.75 2.11
CA GLU A 100 -16.06 -2.08 1.54
C GLU A 100 -17.40 -2.60 0.98
N ASN A 101 -17.55 -2.50 -0.34
CA ASN A 101 -18.75 -2.93 -1.06
C ASN A 101 -18.51 -4.11 -2.02
N THR A 102 -17.30 -4.69 -2.01
CA THR A 102 -16.85 -5.71 -2.96
C THR A 102 -16.15 -6.85 -2.27
N PHE A 103 -15.90 -7.94 -3.02
CA PHE A 103 -15.17 -9.10 -2.52
C PHE A 103 -13.78 -8.73 -1.98
N PRO A 104 -13.34 -9.41 -0.90
CA PRO A 104 -12.03 -9.17 -0.28
C PRO A 104 -10.89 -9.48 -1.25
N CYS A 105 -9.73 -8.87 -1.02
CA CYS A 105 -8.48 -9.15 -1.75
C CYS A 105 -8.55 -9.03 -3.29
N ARG A 106 -9.49 -8.21 -3.80
CA ARG A 106 -9.59 -7.90 -5.23
C ARG A 106 -8.32 -7.22 -5.74
N PHE A 107 -7.94 -7.55 -6.98
CA PHE A 107 -6.82 -6.91 -7.67
C PHE A 107 -6.92 -5.38 -7.65
N ILE A 108 -5.85 -4.73 -7.19
CA ILE A 108 -5.75 -3.27 -7.14
C ILE A 108 -5.24 -2.82 -8.50
N ARG A 109 -6.07 -2.07 -9.25
CA ARG A 109 -5.66 -1.45 -10.52
C ARG A 109 -4.99 -0.10 -10.23
N PRO A 110 -3.65 0.03 -10.28
CA PRO A 110 -2.97 1.24 -9.80
C PRO A 110 -3.40 2.50 -10.55
N ASN A 111 -3.67 2.38 -11.85
CA ASN A 111 -4.10 3.50 -12.70
C ASN A 111 -5.40 4.16 -12.22
N LYS A 112 -6.30 3.41 -11.56
CA LYS A 112 -7.55 3.93 -11.00
C LYS A 112 -7.42 4.41 -9.54
N ASN A 113 -6.27 4.15 -8.92
CA ASN A 113 -6.03 4.35 -7.49
C ASN A 113 -4.84 5.30 -7.25
N HIS A 114 -4.77 6.38 -8.04
CA HIS A 114 -3.66 7.34 -7.99
C HIS A 114 -2.26 6.69 -8.04
N SER A 115 -2.11 5.57 -8.73
CA SER A 115 -0.86 4.78 -8.82
C SER A 115 -0.38 4.13 -7.51
N TYR A 116 -1.19 4.11 -6.45
CA TYR A 116 -0.89 3.38 -5.22
C TYR A 116 -1.21 1.89 -5.33
N LEU A 117 -0.39 1.10 -4.64
CA LEU A 117 -0.46 -0.36 -4.58
C LEU A 117 -1.28 -0.88 -3.38
N PHE A 118 -1.93 0.02 -2.64
CA PHE A 118 -2.79 -0.31 -1.51
C PHE A 118 -4.11 0.46 -1.61
N ARG A 119 -5.16 -0.04 -0.93
CA ARG A 119 -6.44 0.65 -0.77
C ARG A 119 -6.85 0.61 0.70
N VAL A 120 -7.50 1.66 1.16
CA VAL A 120 -8.06 1.74 2.51
C VAL A 120 -9.57 1.63 2.38
N LEU A 121 -10.15 0.67 3.09
CA LEU A 121 -11.57 0.40 3.09
C LEU A 121 -12.12 0.45 4.50
N THR A 122 -13.33 0.98 4.66
CA THR A 122 -14.09 0.96 5.91
C THR A 122 -15.19 -0.07 5.85
N ILE A 123 -15.41 -0.80 6.94
CA ILE A 123 -16.55 -1.71 7.09
C ILE A 123 -17.42 -1.09 8.17
N ARG A 124 -18.70 -0.81 7.85
CA ARG A 124 -19.67 -0.51 8.89
C ARG A 124 -20.15 -1.84 9.47
N THR A 125 -19.89 -2.05 10.75
CA THR A 125 -20.46 -3.18 11.48
C THR A 125 -21.81 -2.72 12.03
N GLU A 126 -22.87 -3.44 11.67
CA GLU A 126 -24.23 -3.25 12.21
C GLU A 126 -24.37 -3.86 13.61
#